data_AF-A0A2M8GKU4-F1
#
_entry.id   AF-A0A2M8GKU4-F1
#
_cell.length_a   1.000
_cell.length_b   1.000
_cell.length_c   1.000
_cell.angle_alpha   90.00
_cell.angle_beta   90.00
_cell.angle_gamma   90.00
#
_symmetry.space_group_name_H-M   'P 1'
#
loop_
_entity.id
_entity.type
_entity.pdbx_description
1 polymer ?
#
loop_
_entity_poly.entity_id
_entity_poly.type
_entity_poly.pdbx_seq_one_letter_code
_entity_poly.pdbx_strand_id
1 'polypeptide(L)'
;MLKVKTIRLRGFRGIKTPQELLCVKEGETEPTSFVLFGVNSSGKTSFVDGLEWFFSSENKIQWLRREDAQEAAYPHNSAQPGESYVEIEFVEDNKITTLRKTFDNSKVTKPTLSDKDEFQKIYQSFVIKPYLRYLEIVEFVLNRTGVEKYQELARWMGFEPELHFQEKLAKIISQLEKQKQQIEMIRDDTLRMTEQLIENNIIDDTTILAYCNGLLKNINIPPVHSTVSGLTSKKDLENYLPNIARLQIQTPLAKNLNVLSSAEISLTTFSTNKNIAEQLVSLKKDAQKFVSEQKSVRDIGAIDLYNKAQEIIGDIEEEQTQCPVCGTRWERKKLIEHIKKELNLLDQIKLRRTELLEEAEKLKSAVRNERGVVIQTISKYQEVKAVIPSLNYEIIEKYKTILNELEFALANDFFVESGKLSVSEPKIFNKVEEERNQIISLIGVEKVKLEPSKEMLQLDAMVEKLRKVSELWNKLIREKEEYDFWTTEAMKFAEIGDALSDLIRGGIKNIFD
;
A
#
# COMPACT_ATOMS: atom_id res chain seq x y z
N MET A 1 -13.43 18.09 48.97
CA MET A 1 -13.89 18.95 47.84
C MET A 1 -12.96 20.15 47.78
N LEU A 2 -12.27 20.33 46.66
CA LEU A 2 -11.30 21.41 46.47
C LEU A 2 -12.04 22.76 46.40
N LYS A 3 -11.74 23.67 47.33
CA LYS A 3 -12.34 25.02 47.37
C LYS A 3 -11.28 26.08 47.11
N VAL A 4 -11.60 27.09 46.31
CA VAL A 4 -10.70 28.22 46.08
C VAL A 4 -10.82 29.20 47.24
N LYS A 5 -9.71 29.45 47.94
CA LYS A 5 -9.62 30.44 49.02
C LYS A 5 -9.26 31.82 48.48
N THR A 6 -8.22 31.84 47.64
CA THR A 6 -7.56 33.07 47.22
C THR A 6 -7.07 32.92 45.79
N ILE A 7 -7.24 33.96 44.98
CA ILE A 7 -6.68 34.05 43.63
C ILE A 7 -5.79 35.29 43.56
N ARG A 8 -4.52 35.12 43.20
CA ARG A 8 -3.55 36.21 43.04
C ARG A 8 -3.00 36.26 41.62
N LEU A 9 -3.07 37.44 41.01
CA LEU A 9 -2.50 37.71 39.70
C LEU A 9 -1.48 38.84 39.82
N ARG A 10 -0.36 38.71 39.11
CA ARG A 10 0.61 39.80 38.90
C ARG A 10 1.11 39.76 37.47
N GLY A 11 1.34 40.93 36.87
CA GLY A 11 1.93 41.04 35.54
C GLY A 11 1.15 40.31 34.46
N PHE A 12 -0.16 40.10 34.61
CA PHE A 12 -0.96 39.28 33.70
C PHE A 12 -2.02 40.13 32.99
N ARG A 13 -1.99 40.17 31.65
CA ARG A 13 -2.91 40.93 30.80
C ARG A 13 -3.01 42.41 31.25
N GLY A 14 -4.17 42.87 31.73
CA GLY A 14 -4.38 44.24 32.21
C GLY A 14 -3.91 44.50 33.64
N ILE A 15 -3.39 43.50 34.35
CA ILE A 15 -3.00 43.58 35.76
C ILE A 15 -1.48 43.65 35.87
N LYS A 16 -0.92 44.85 36.06
CA LYS A 16 0.53 45.03 36.29
C LYS A 16 0.92 44.72 37.73
N THR A 17 0.30 45.40 38.68
CA THR A 17 0.57 45.24 40.12
C THR A 17 -0.14 44.00 40.66
N PRO A 18 0.37 43.37 41.72
CA PRO A 18 -0.31 42.25 42.36
C PRO A 18 -1.75 42.64 42.75
N GLN A 19 -2.70 41.80 42.34
CA GLN A 19 -4.11 41.90 42.72
C GLN A 19 -4.53 40.57 43.35
N GLU A 20 -5.34 40.65 44.40
CA GLU A 20 -5.79 39.50 45.17
C GLU A 20 -7.31 39.50 45.25
N LEU A 21 -7.92 38.35 44.99
CA LEU A 21 -9.33 38.08 45.25
C LEU A 21 -9.44 37.07 46.38
N LEU A 22 -9.96 37.53 47.51
CA LEU A 22 -10.32 36.70 48.64
C LEU A 22 -11.71 36.13 48.39
N CYS A 23 -11.79 34.83 48.16
CA CYS A 23 -13.04 34.12 47.92
C CYS A 23 -13.73 33.74 49.24
N VAL A 24 -13.02 33.81 50.37
CA VAL A 24 -13.58 33.60 51.71
C VAL A 24 -13.30 34.85 52.54
N LYS A 25 -14.35 35.52 53.00
CA LYS A 25 -14.24 36.68 53.89
C LYS A 25 -14.03 36.21 55.33
N GLU A 26 -13.12 36.88 56.05
CA GLU A 26 -12.77 36.52 57.42
C GLU A 26 -14.02 36.54 58.34
N GLY A 27 -14.32 35.40 58.98
CA GLY A 27 -15.46 35.26 59.90
C GLY A 27 -16.82 34.93 59.28
N GLU A 28 -16.94 34.80 57.95
CA GLU A 28 -18.19 34.41 57.27
C GLU A 28 -18.20 32.93 56.89
N THR A 29 -19.39 32.32 56.88
CA THR A 29 -19.61 30.99 56.28
C THR A 29 -19.17 31.02 54.82
N GLU A 30 -18.39 30.03 54.40
CA GLU A 30 -17.81 29.92 53.06
C GLU A 30 -18.83 30.28 51.97
N PRO A 31 -18.65 31.39 51.23
CA PRO A 31 -19.65 31.81 50.24
C PRO A 31 -19.70 30.81 49.09
N THR A 32 -20.91 30.41 48.72
CA THR A 32 -21.15 29.45 47.63
C THR A 32 -21.08 30.10 46.25
N SER A 33 -21.13 31.44 46.17
CA SER A 33 -21.09 32.21 44.92
C SER A 33 -20.35 33.53 45.09
N PHE A 34 -19.57 33.92 44.08
CA PHE A 34 -18.84 35.19 44.03
C PHE A 34 -19.14 35.95 42.74
N VAL A 35 -19.34 37.26 42.82
CA VAL A 35 -19.61 38.13 41.67
C VAL A 35 -18.53 39.21 41.58
N LEU A 36 -17.76 39.19 40.49
CA LEU A 36 -16.76 40.22 40.18
C LEU A 36 -17.38 41.29 39.27
N PHE A 37 -17.60 42.49 39.77
CA PHE A 37 -18.16 43.62 39.01
C PHE A 37 -17.24 44.84 39.05
N GLY A 38 -17.42 45.77 38.11
CA GLY A 38 -16.58 46.96 37.96
C GLY A 38 -16.67 47.53 36.54
N VAL A 39 -16.10 48.71 36.32
CA VAL A 39 -16.08 49.37 35.01
C VAL A 39 -15.30 48.56 33.96
N ASN A 40 -15.58 48.78 32.68
CA ASN A 40 -14.79 48.16 31.60
C ASN A 40 -13.30 48.47 31.78
N SER A 41 -12.45 47.50 31.41
CA SER A 41 -10.99 47.59 31.57
C SER A 41 -10.46 47.63 33.02
N SER A 42 -11.29 47.36 34.02
CA SER A 42 -10.85 47.26 35.44
C SER A 42 -10.11 45.95 35.79
N GLY A 43 -9.72 45.13 34.80
CA GLY A 43 -9.02 43.86 35.03
C GLY A 43 -9.91 42.63 35.26
N LYS A 44 -11.25 42.74 35.20
CA LYS A 44 -12.17 41.60 35.38
C LYS A 44 -11.88 40.45 34.43
N THR A 45 -11.77 40.75 33.14
CA THR A 45 -11.44 39.75 32.10
C THR A 45 -10.06 39.15 32.36
N SER A 46 -9.09 39.92 32.87
CA SER A 46 -7.75 39.41 33.18
C SER A 46 -7.76 38.35 34.28
N PHE A 47 -8.65 38.46 35.26
CA PHE A 47 -8.87 37.38 36.24
C PHE A 47 -9.43 36.11 35.60
N VAL A 48 -10.46 36.24 34.75
CA VAL A 48 -11.04 35.07 34.04
C VAL A 48 -10.03 34.43 33.10
N ASP A 49 -9.26 35.24 32.37
CA ASP A 49 -8.13 34.81 31.52
C ASP A 49 -7.07 34.06 32.33
N GLY A 50 -6.72 34.58 33.52
CA GLY A 50 -5.78 33.95 34.43
C GLY A 50 -6.27 32.61 34.95
N LEU A 51 -7.55 32.49 35.32
CA LEU A 51 -8.17 31.23 35.75
C LEU A 51 -8.22 30.20 34.63
N GLU A 52 -8.64 30.60 33.43
CA GLU A 52 -8.63 29.73 32.25
C GLU A 52 -7.22 29.22 31.97
N TRP A 53 -6.22 30.11 31.98
CA TRP A 53 -4.83 29.71 31.79
C TRP A 53 -4.32 28.79 32.90
N PHE A 54 -4.69 29.05 34.15
CA PHE A 54 -4.31 28.26 35.31
C PHE A 54 -4.83 26.82 35.20
N PHE A 55 -6.13 26.66 34.93
CA PHE A 55 -6.79 25.35 34.82
C PHE A 55 -6.58 24.64 33.47
N SER A 56 -5.97 25.31 32.49
CA SER A 56 -5.64 24.71 31.19
C SER A 56 -4.37 23.85 31.28
N SER A 57 -4.51 22.54 31.11
CA SER A 57 -3.39 21.60 30.97
C SER A 57 -2.52 21.89 29.75
N GLU A 58 -3.11 22.46 28.69
CA GLU A 58 -2.39 22.92 27.50
C GLU A 58 -1.70 24.29 27.68
N ASN A 59 -1.88 24.96 28.83
CA ASN A 59 -1.36 26.30 29.12
C ASN A 59 -1.86 27.39 28.17
N LYS A 60 -3.14 27.29 27.77
CA LYS A 60 -3.73 28.18 26.76
C LYS A 60 -5.02 28.82 27.21
N ILE A 61 -5.25 30.02 26.68
CA ILE A 61 -6.52 30.74 26.76
C ILE A 61 -7.19 30.58 25.39
N GLN A 62 -8.19 29.71 25.30
CA GLN A 62 -8.86 29.32 24.06
C GLN A 62 -9.47 30.52 23.34
N TRP A 63 -10.06 31.47 24.07
CA TRP A 63 -10.72 32.62 23.46
C TRP A 63 -9.75 33.54 22.70
N LEU A 64 -8.52 33.71 23.20
CA LEU A 64 -7.55 34.64 22.61
C LEU A 64 -7.05 34.20 21.23
N ARG A 65 -7.19 32.91 20.88
CA ARG A 65 -6.92 32.43 19.52
C ARG A 65 -7.83 33.05 18.47
N ARG A 66 -9.05 33.48 18.84
CA ARG A 66 -9.99 34.15 17.92
C ARG A 66 -9.58 35.60 17.64
N GLU A 67 -8.74 36.18 18.48
CA GLU A 67 -8.26 37.57 18.39
C GLU A 67 -6.84 37.65 17.82
N ASP A 68 -6.33 36.58 17.19
CA ASP A 68 -4.94 36.40 16.74
C ASP A 68 -3.88 36.62 17.83
N ALA A 69 -4.30 36.67 19.10
CA ALA A 69 -3.45 36.87 20.25
C ALA A 69 -2.80 35.54 20.66
N GLN A 70 -1.49 35.45 20.42
CA GLN A 70 -0.67 34.29 20.81
C GLN A 70 -0.32 34.32 22.30
N GLU A 71 0.22 33.22 22.81
CA GLU A 71 0.62 33.04 24.22
C GLU A 71 1.59 34.14 24.72
N ALA A 72 2.34 34.77 23.81
CA ALA A 72 3.22 35.91 24.10
C ALA A 72 2.46 37.16 24.63
N ALA A 73 1.15 37.25 24.40
CA ALA A 73 0.27 38.35 24.82
C ALA A 73 -0.39 38.12 26.20
N TYR A 74 -0.05 37.01 26.88
CA TYR A 74 -0.51 36.74 28.24
C TYR A 74 0.12 37.65 29.30
N PRO A 75 1.45 37.86 29.34
CA PRO A 75 2.04 38.81 30.27
C PRO A 75 1.61 40.24 29.96
N HIS A 76 1.51 41.07 31.00
CA HIS A 76 1.30 42.50 30.87
C HIS A 76 2.52 43.13 30.17
N ASN A 77 2.32 44.03 29.20
CA ASN A 77 3.39 44.61 28.37
C ASN A 77 4.55 45.25 29.17
N SER A 78 4.26 45.78 30.35
CA SER A 78 5.25 46.37 31.26
C SER A 78 5.76 45.45 32.39
N ALA A 79 5.44 44.15 32.37
CA ALA A 79 5.94 43.19 33.34
C ALA A 79 7.36 42.74 32.97
N GLN A 80 8.25 42.64 33.96
CA GLN A 80 9.58 42.09 33.76
C GLN A 80 9.51 40.55 33.64
N PRO A 81 10.53 39.91 33.03
CA PRO A 81 10.59 38.46 32.97
C PRO A 81 10.44 37.80 34.34
N GLY A 82 9.53 36.81 34.44
CA GLY A 82 9.22 36.11 35.69
C GLY A 82 8.27 36.84 36.66
N GLU A 83 7.84 38.06 36.36
CA GLU A 83 6.83 38.77 37.19
C GLU A 83 5.39 38.34 36.92
N SER A 84 5.16 37.69 35.78
CA SER A 84 3.82 37.35 35.30
C SER A 84 3.41 35.99 35.85
N TYR A 85 2.46 35.96 36.79
CA TYR A 85 1.98 34.70 37.37
C TYR A 85 0.50 34.74 37.75
N VAL A 86 -0.06 33.53 37.84
CA VAL A 86 -1.34 33.26 38.48
C VAL A 86 -1.08 32.28 39.62
N GLU A 87 -1.54 32.62 40.81
CA GLU A 87 -1.43 31.80 42.01
C GLU A 87 -2.80 31.60 42.61
N ILE A 88 -3.11 30.36 43.01
CA ILE A 88 -4.37 30.01 43.64
C ILE A 88 -4.08 29.23 44.92
N GLU A 89 -4.74 29.63 46.00
CA GLU A 89 -4.78 28.88 47.24
C GLU A 89 -6.05 28.04 47.28
N PHE A 90 -5.88 26.73 47.46
CA PHE A 90 -6.95 25.77 47.61
C PHE A 90 -7.08 25.33 49.07
N VAL A 91 -8.30 25.05 49.51
CA VAL A 91 -8.61 24.39 50.78
C VAL A 91 -9.19 23.01 50.49
N GLU A 92 -8.58 21.98 51.06
CA GLU A 92 -9.08 20.61 51.06
C GLU A 92 -8.82 20.00 52.44
N ASP A 93 -9.87 19.49 53.10
CA ASP A 93 -9.80 18.86 54.43
C ASP A 93 -9.00 19.68 55.48
N ASN A 94 -9.25 21.00 55.52
CA ASN A 94 -8.56 22.00 56.34
C ASN A 94 -7.06 22.20 56.06
N LYS A 95 -6.53 21.63 54.96
CA LYS A 95 -5.18 21.91 54.47
C LYS A 95 -5.22 22.95 53.37
N ILE A 96 -4.27 23.89 53.43
CA ILE A 96 -4.11 24.93 52.41
C ILE A 96 -2.97 24.52 51.48
N THR A 97 -3.29 24.37 50.19
CA THR A 97 -2.31 24.10 49.14
C THR A 97 -2.22 25.33 48.25
N THR A 98 -1.01 25.87 48.08
CA THR A 98 -0.76 27.02 47.21
C THR A 98 -0.09 26.56 45.93
N LEU A 99 -0.70 26.85 44.79
CA LEU A 99 -0.14 26.52 43.49
C LEU A 99 0.04 27.77 42.66
N ARG A 100 1.21 27.89 42.05
CA ARG A 100 1.60 29.02 41.21
C ARG A 100 2.00 28.56 39.82
N LYS A 101 1.44 29.22 38.82
CA LYS A 101 1.78 29.09 37.41
C LYS A 101 2.43 30.39 36.95
N THR A 102 3.72 30.35 36.66
CA THR A 102 4.52 31.52 36.28
C THR A 102 4.85 31.46 34.79
N PHE A 103 4.60 32.55 34.08
CA PHE A 103 4.90 32.65 32.66
C PHE A 103 6.43 32.67 32.43
N ASP A 104 6.89 31.90 31.45
CA ASP A 104 8.31 31.84 31.07
C ASP A 104 8.52 32.59 29.75
N ASN A 105 9.12 33.78 29.83
CA ASN A 105 9.41 34.60 28.66
C ASN A 105 10.40 33.94 27.68
N SER A 106 11.23 32.98 28.12
CA SER A 106 12.14 32.22 27.27
C SER A 106 11.44 31.04 26.57
N LYS A 107 10.36 30.52 27.18
CA LYS A 107 9.56 29.40 26.68
C LYS A 107 8.08 29.75 26.77
N VAL A 108 7.64 30.64 25.88
CA VAL A 108 6.30 31.25 25.86
C VAL A 108 5.13 30.24 26.03
N THR A 109 5.28 29.00 25.53
CA THR A 109 4.24 27.94 25.61
C THR A 109 4.36 27.03 26.83
N LYS A 110 5.42 27.15 27.64
CA LYS A 110 5.75 26.26 28.76
C LYS A 110 6.01 27.06 30.03
N PRO A 111 4.99 27.32 30.85
CA PRO A 111 5.16 28.02 32.12
C PRO A 111 5.97 27.19 33.12
N THR A 112 6.52 27.88 34.12
CA THR A 112 7.08 27.25 35.33
C THR A 112 5.96 26.99 36.32
N LEU A 113 5.81 25.73 36.75
CA LEU A 113 4.83 25.30 37.74
C LEU A 113 5.52 25.16 39.11
N SER A 114 4.86 25.60 40.18
CA SER A 114 5.37 25.44 41.56
C SER A 114 5.47 23.96 41.97
N ASP A 115 4.49 23.15 41.57
CA ASP A 115 4.44 21.72 41.85
C ASP A 115 3.70 20.99 40.71
N LYS A 116 4.45 20.24 39.90
CA LYS A 116 3.89 19.58 38.71
C LYS A 116 2.88 18.49 39.06
N ASP A 117 3.09 17.77 40.15
CA ASP A 117 2.28 16.60 40.51
C ASP A 117 0.92 17.07 41.06
N GLU A 118 0.92 18.14 41.87
CA GLU A 118 -0.32 18.76 42.35
C GLU A 118 -1.12 19.41 41.22
N PHE A 119 -0.47 20.07 40.25
CA PHE A 119 -1.19 20.56 39.06
C PHE A 119 -1.85 19.42 38.28
N GLN A 120 -1.16 18.28 38.12
CA GLN A 120 -1.71 17.11 37.43
C GLN A 120 -2.94 16.55 38.16
N LYS A 121 -2.91 16.48 39.50
CA LYS A 121 -4.07 16.08 40.31
C LYS A 121 -5.26 17.02 40.10
N ILE A 122 -5.02 18.33 40.08
CA ILE A 122 -6.08 19.31 39.81
C ILE A 122 -6.69 19.09 38.41
N TYR A 123 -5.86 18.94 37.38
CA TYR A 123 -6.38 18.71 36.02
C TYR A 123 -7.21 17.42 35.92
N GLN A 124 -6.86 16.38 36.68
CA GLN A 124 -7.59 15.11 36.72
C GLN A 124 -8.84 15.15 37.61
N SER A 125 -8.92 16.10 38.55
CA SER A 125 -10.07 16.24 39.45
C SER A 125 -11.34 16.76 38.76
N PHE A 126 -11.19 17.35 37.58
CA PHE A 126 -12.28 17.91 36.80
C PHE A 126 -12.70 16.95 35.67
N VAL A 127 -13.89 16.34 35.81
CA VAL A 127 -14.57 15.63 34.71
C VAL A 127 -15.07 16.63 33.66
N ILE A 128 -15.50 17.81 34.14
CA ILE A 128 -16.07 18.90 33.37
C ILE A 128 -15.15 20.12 33.49
N LYS A 129 -14.95 20.83 32.38
CA LYS A 129 -14.23 22.12 32.34
C LYS A 129 -14.75 23.06 33.44
N PRO A 130 -13.91 23.52 34.39
CA PRO A 130 -14.38 24.29 35.56
C PRO A 130 -14.67 25.77 35.25
N TYR A 131 -14.78 26.14 33.98
CA TYR A 131 -15.07 27.50 33.55
C TYR A 131 -15.86 27.49 32.24
N LEU A 132 -16.76 28.47 32.12
CA LEU A 132 -17.61 28.66 30.94
C LEU A 132 -17.58 30.15 30.56
N ARG A 133 -17.23 30.47 29.31
CA ARG A 133 -17.19 31.84 28.83
C ARG A 133 -18.55 32.27 28.30
N TYR A 134 -18.90 33.54 28.51
CA TYR A 134 -20.14 34.13 27.98
C TYR A 134 -20.32 33.87 26.47
N LEU A 135 -19.27 34.09 25.67
CA LEU A 135 -19.36 33.94 24.22
C LEU A 135 -19.48 32.48 23.78
N GLU A 136 -18.98 31.52 24.55
CA GLU A 136 -19.24 30.09 24.29
C GLU A 136 -20.74 29.78 24.44
N ILE A 137 -21.41 30.37 25.43
CA ILE A 137 -22.86 30.22 25.64
C ILE A 137 -23.63 30.89 24.50
N VAL A 138 -23.28 32.13 24.15
CA VAL A 138 -23.96 32.87 23.08
C VAL A 138 -23.83 32.15 21.74
N GLU A 139 -22.62 31.70 21.40
CA GLU A 139 -22.37 30.95 20.17
C GLU A 139 -23.10 29.61 20.18
N PHE A 140 -23.10 28.90 21.29
CA PHE A 140 -23.87 27.68 21.47
C PHE A 140 -25.36 27.90 21.20
N VAL A 141 -25.96 28.95 21.77
CA VAL A 141 -27.39 29.22 21.62
C VAL A 141 -27.75 29.67 20.20
N LEU A 142 -27.01 30.66 19.67
CA LEU A 142 -27.39 31.40 18.47
C LEU A 142 -26.82 30.85 17.15
N ASN A 143 -25.60 30.31 17.18
CA ASN A 143 -24.81 30.11 15.94
C ASN A 143 -24.56 28.64 15.59
N ARG A 144 -24.93 27.70 16.46
CA ARG A 144 -24.66 26.26 16.25
C ARG A 144 -25.89 25.49 15.79
N THR A 145 -25.67 24.56 14.86
CA THR A 145 -26.62 23.55 14.40
C THR A 145 -26.90 22.51 15.48
N GLY A 146 -27.95 21.68 15.32
CA GLY A 146 -28.30 20.65 16.29
C GLY A 146 -27.15 19.66 16.59
N VAL A 147 -26.40 19.28 15.56
CA VAL A 147 -25.24 18.38 15.71
C VAL A 147 -24.12 19.08 16.48
N GLU A 148 -23.76 20.31 16.10
CA GLU A 148 -22.71 21.08 16.78
C GLU A 148 -23.07 21.38 18.24
N LYS A 149 -24.36 21.59 18.54
CA LYS A 149 -24.85 21.73 19.92
C LYS A 149 -24.65 20.43 20.71
N TYR A 150 -24.97 19.28 20.13
CA TYR A 150 -24.75 17.99 20.78
C TYR A 150 -23.26 17.74 21.07
N GLN A 151 -22.38 18.03 20.10
CA GLN A 151 -20.94 17.90 20.27
C GLN A 151 -20.38 18.82 21.37
N GLU A 152 -20.85 20.07 21.45
CA GLU A 152 -20.46 20.98 22.52
C GLU A 152 -20.95 20.55 23.90
N LEU A 153 -22.18 20.06 24.00
CA LEU A 153 -22.69 19.53 25.26
C LEU A 153 -21.88 18.32 25.70
N ALA A 154 -21.58 17.39 24.79
CA ALA A 154 -20.72 16.25 25.08
C ALA A 154 -19.34 16.72 25.59
N ARG A 155 -18.72 17.70 24.92
CA ARG A 155 -17.45 18.30 25.34
C ARG A 155 -17.53 18.96 26.71
N TRP A 156 -18.58 19.75 26.97
CA TRP A 156 -18.78 20.40 28.27
C TRP A 156 -19.05 19.39 29.38
N MET A 157 -19.68 18.27 29.08
CA MET A 157 -20.00 17.23 30.06
C MET A 157 -18.90 16.17 30.21
N GLY A 158 -17.85 16.21 29.38
CA GLY A 158 -16.74 15.25 29.42
C GLY A 158 -16.96 13.95 28.65
N PHE A 159 -18.00 13.87 27.80
CA PHE A 159 -18.36 12.70 26.98
C PHE A 159 -17.72 12.70 25.57
N GLU A 160 -16.66 13.49 25.37
CA GLU A 160 -15.97 13.57 24.09
C GLU A 160 -15.38 12.21 23.63
N PRO A 161 -14.79 11.37 24.52
CA PRO A 161 -14.32 10.04 24.14
C PRO A 161 -15.44 9.11 23.65
N GLU A 162 -16.59 9.10 24.34
CA GLU A 162 -17.76 8.28 24.03
C GLU A 162 -18.38 8.70 22.69
N LEU A 163 -18.49 10.01 22.47
CA LEU A 163 -18.94 10.57 21.21
C LEU A 163 -18.02 10.16 20.06
N HIS A 164 -16.70 10.25 20.26
CA HIS A 164 -15.74 9.84 19.25
C HIS A 164 -15.78 8.33 18.97
N PHE A 165 -16.08 7.51 19.98
CA PHE A 165 -16.31 6.09 19.81
C PHE A 165 -17.61 5.81 19.03
N GLN A 166 -18.71 6.51 19.30
CA GLN A 166 -19.95 6.46 18.49
C GLN A 166 -19.69 6.80 17.02
N GLU A 167 -18.93 7.87 16.74
CA GLU A 167 -18.58 8.26 15.37
C GLU A 167 -17.77 7.17 14.64
N LYS A 168 -16.85 6.49 15.35
CA LYS A 168 -16.09 5.36 14.80
C LYS A 168 -16.99 4.17 14.51
N LEU A 169 -17.89 3.82 15.42
CA LEU A 169 -18.85 2.74 15.22
C LEU A 169 -19.75 3.00 14.02
N ALA A 170 -20.29 4.22 13.88
CA ALA A 170 -21.11 4.60 12.74
C ALA A 170 -20.37 4.43 11.39
N LYS A 171 -19.07 4.78 11.36
CA LYS A 171 -18.21 4.55 10.17
C LYS A 171 -18.03 3.07 9.87
N ILE A 172 -17.82 2.24 10.89
CA ILE A 172 -17.67 0.78 10.71
C ILE A 172 -18.97 0.19 10.17
N ILE A 173 -20.12 0.52 10.77
CA ILE A 173 -21.44 0.05 10.31
C ILE A 173 -21.65 0.41 8.83
N SER A 174 -21.41 1.67 8.45
CA SER A 174 -21.53 2.11 7.05
C SER A 174 -20.60 1.33 6.10
N GLN A 175 -19.39 0.98 6.53
CA GLN A 175 -18.47 0.15 5.74
C GLN A 175 -18.99 -1.28 5.58
N LEU A 176 -19.53 -1.88 6.64
CA LEU A 176 -20.11 -3.22 6.61
C LEU A 176 -21.35 -3.27 5.70
N GLU A 177 -22.23 -2.27 5.78
CA GLU A 177 -23.38 -2.14 4.89
C GLU A 177 -22.95 -2.01 3.42
N LYS A 178 -21.89 -1.25 3.15
CA LYS A 178 -21.34 -1.13 1.80
C LYS A 178 -20.78 -2.48 1.29
N GLN A 179 -20.09 -3.25 2.13
CA GLN A 179 -19.62 -4.58 1.77
C GLN A 179 -20.79 -5.53 1.48
N LYS A 180 -21.82 -5.51 2.33
CA LYS A 180 -23.05 -6.27 2.13
C LYS A 180 -23.70 -5.96 0.77
N GLN A 181 -23.87 -4.67 0.44
CA GLN A 181 -24.43 -4.25 -0.85
C GLN A 181 -23.59 -4.70 -2.05
N GLN A 182 -22.26 -4.67 -1.93
CA GLN A 182 -21.37 -5.16 -2.99
C GLN A 182 -21.55 -6.66 -3.23
N ILE A 183 -21.60 -7.47 -2.17
CA ILE A 183 -21.84 -8.91 -2.29
C ILE A 183 -23.24 -9.20 -2.84
N GLU A 184 -24.25 -8.45 -2.43
CA GLU A 184 -25.61 -8.55 -2.96
C GLU A 184 -25.65 -8.31 -4.48
N MET A 185 -24.99 -7.26 -4.97
CA MET A 185 -24.89 -6.99 -6.41
C MET A 185 -24.19 -8.13 -7.17
N ILE A 186 -23.07 -8.64 -6.65
CA ILE A 186 -22.32 -9.74 -7.28
C ILE A 186 -23.18 -11.01 -7.31
N ARG A 187 -23.91 -11.28 -6.21
CA ARG A 187 -24.84 -12.41 -6.12
C ARG A 187 -25.97 -12.31 -7.13
N ASP A 188 -26.56 -11.13 -7.30
CA ASP A 188 -27.63 -10.89 -8.28
C ASP A 188 -27.13 -11.05 -9.73
N ASP A 189 -25.87 -10.67 -10.01
CA ASP A 189 -25.24 -10.93 -11.30
C ASP A 189 -25.02 -12.44 -11.51
N THR A 190 -24.52 -13.16 -10.51
CA THR A 190 -24.33 -14.62 -10.58
C THR A 190 -25.67 -15.36 -10.73
N LEU A 191 -26.72 -14.91 -10.06
CA LEU A 191 -28.08 -15.44 -10.21
C LEU A 191 -28.56 -15.26 -11.65
N ARG A 192 -28.44 -14.06 -12.22
CA ARG A 192 -28.79 -13.80 -13.63
C ARG A 192 -28.01 -14.66 -14.61
N MET A 193 -26.71 -14.86 -14.39
CA MET A 193 -25.90 -15.78 -15.22
C MET A 193 -26.40 -17.23 -15.11
N THR A 194 -26.83 -17.63 -13.93
CA THR A 194 -27.36 -18.99 -13.67
C THR A 194 -28.73 -19.18 -14.31
N GLU A 195 -29.61 -18.18 -14.23
CA GLU A 195 -30.92 -18.14 -14.91
C GLU A 195 -30.78 -18.29 -16.41
N GLN A 196 -29.85 -17.56 -17.03
CA GLN A 196 -29.56 -17.65 -18.46
C GLN A 196 -29.04 -19.04 -18.86
N LEU A 197 -28.26 -19.70 -18.00
CA LEU A 197 -27.67 -21.00 -18.28
C LEU A 197 -28.66 -22.15 -18.12
N ILE A 198 -29.52 -22.07 -17.11
CA ILE A 198 -30.51 -23.09 -16.76
C ILE A 198 -31.84 -22.89 -17.51
N GLU A 199 -32.04 -21.72 -18.10
CA GLU A 199 -33.29 -21.31 -18.78
C GLU A 199 -34.50 -21.41 -17.84
N ASN A 200 -34.30 -21.05 -16.57
CA ASN A 200 -35.32 -21.08 -15.54
C ASN A 200 -35.26 -19.81 -14.67
N ASN A 201 -36.42 -19.32 -14.26
CA ASN A 201 -36.58 -18.06 -13.52
C ASN A 201 -36.52 -18.27 -11.99
N ILE A 202 -36.55 -19.51 -11.52
CA ILE A 202 -36.42 -19.84 -10.09
C ILE A 202 -35.14 -20.62 -9.91
N ILE A 203 -34.14 -20.01 -9.27
CA ILE A 203 -32.84 -20.64 -9.01
C ILE A 203 -32.74 -20.98 -7.53
N ASP A 204 -32.93 -22.26 -7.24
CA ASP A 204 -32.62 -22.88 -5.96
C ASP A 204 -31.79 -24.16 -6.16
N ASP A 205 -31.24 -24.70 -5.08
CA ASP A 205 -30.42 -25.91 -5.12
C ASP A 205 -31.16 -27.08 -5.79
N THR A 206 -32.47 -27.18 -5.62
CA THR A 206 -33.29 -28.26 -6.21
C THR A 206 -33.42 -28.14 -7.72
N THR A 207 -33.54 -26.90 -8.22
CA THR A 207 -33.69 -26.59 -9.64
C THR A 207 -32.36 -26.77 -10.37
N ILE A 208 -31.25 -26.35 -9.74
CA ILE A 208 -29.90 -26.58 -10.28
C ILE A 208 -29.61 -28.09 -10.37
N LEU A 209 -29.97 -28.87 -9.33
CA LEU A 209 -29.84 -30.33 -9.35
C LEU A 209 -30.68 -30.97 -10.46
N ALA A 210 -31.93 -30.54 -10.62
CA ALA A 210 -32.83 -31.05 -11.66
C ALA A 210 -32.26 -30.81 -13.08
N TYR A 211 -31.70 -29.62 -13.32
CA TYR A 211 -31.06 -29.29 -14.60
C TYR A 211 -29.83 -30.17 -14.87
N CYS A 212 -28.93 -30.29 -13.90
CA CYS A 212 -27.76 -31.17 -14.00
C CYS A 212 -28.18 -32.63 -14.29
N ASN A 213 -29.22 -33.12 -13.61
CA ASN A 213 -29.77 -34.46 -13.83
C ASN A 213 -30.34 -34.65 -15.25
N GLY A 214 -30.98 -33.62 -15.82
CA GLY A 214 -31.43 -33.63 -17.20
C GLY A 214 -30.27 -33.75 -18.20
N LEU A 215 -29.18 -33.02 -17.97
CA LEU A 215 -27.98 -33.10 -18.79
C LEU A 215 -27.32 -34.48 -18.71
N LEU A 216 -27.20 -35.05 -17.51
CA LEU A 216 -26.63 -36.40 -17.30
C LEU A 216 -27.45 -37.50 -17.97
N LYS A 217 -28.79 -37.39 -17.97
CA LYS A 217 -29.67 -38.33 -18.66
C LYS A 217 -29.44 -38.33 -20.17
N ASN A 218 -29.20 -37.17 -20.77
CA ASN A 218 -29.01 -37.04 -22.22
C ASN A 218 -27.71 -37.68 -22.73
N ILE A 219 -26.72 -37.88 -21.86
CA ILE A 219 -25.42 -38.50 -22.20
C ILE A 219 -25.37 -40.00 -21.90
N ASN A 220 -26.50 -40.66 -21.60
CA ASN A 220 -26.60 -42.10 -21.34
C ASN A 220 -25.60 -42.64 -20.29
N ILE A 221 -25.11 -41.80 -19.39
CA ILE A 221 -24.24 -42.24 -18.29
C ILE A 221 -25.13 -42.87 -17.21
N PRO A 222 -24.95 -44.17 -16.87
CA PRO A 222 -25.75 -44.81 -15.84
C PRO A 222 -25.50 -44.15 -14.48
N PRO A 223 -26.53 -43.94 -13.65
CA PRO A 223 -26.36 -43.40 -12.30
C PRO A 223 -25.56 -44.38 -11.45
N VAL A 224 -24.39 -43.96 -10.94
CA VAL A 224 -23.58 -44.76 -10.02
C VAL A 224 -24.13 -44.61 -8.59
N HIS A 225 -24.69 -45.73 -8.11
CA HIS A 225 -25.17 -46.07 -6.77
C HIS A 225 -26.47 -45.44 -6.24
N SER A 226 -27.55 -46.18 -6.51
CA SER A 226 -28.57 -46.63 -5.55
C SER A 226 -29.14 -45.59 -4.58
N THR A 227 -30.09 -44.80 -5.03
CA THR A 227 -31.52 -45.09 -4.86
C THR A 227 -32.28 -44.01 -5.61
N VAL A 228 -32.92 -44.41 -6.71
CA VAL A 228 -33.93 -43.63 -7.47
C VAL A 228 -33.45 -42.25 -7.96
N SER A 229 -33.04 -42.20 -9.23
CA SER A 229 -32.88 -40.99 -10.08
C SER A 229 -31.94 -39.86 -9.60
N GLY A 230 -30.72 -39.81 -10.15
CA GLY A 230 -29.93 -38.56 -10.26
C GLY A 230 -29.11 -38.12 -9.04
N LEU A 231 -28.29 -37.08 -9.26
CA LEU A 231 -27.57 -36.26 -8.28
C LEU A 231 -28.52 -35.86 -7.13
N THR A 232 -28.15 -36.18 -5.90
CA THR A 232 -28.94 -35.84 -4.69
C THR A 232 -28.33 -34.68 -3.91
N SER A 233 -27.05 -34.36 -4.16
CA SER A 233 -26.36 -33.21 -3.58
C SER A 233 -25.31 -32.62 -4.52
N LYS A 234 -24.88 -31.39 -4.23
CA LYS A 234 -23.75 -30.73 -4.91
C LYS A 234 -22.46 -31.56 -4.86
N LYS A 235 -22.17 -32.19 -3.73
CA LYS A 235 -20.96 -32.99 -3.52
C LYS A 235 -20.91 -34.16 -4.49
N ASP A 236 -22.06 -34.70 -4.87
CA ASP A 236 -22.15 -35.75 -5.86
C ASP A 236 -21.77 -35.25 -7.25
N LEU A 237 -22.15 -34.02 -7.62
CA LEU A 237 -21.76 -33.39 -8.90
C LEU A 237 -20.24 -33.17 -8.98
N GLU A 238 -19.64 -32.68 -7.90
CA GLU A 238 -18.19 -32.46 -7.82
C GLU A 238 -17.40 -33.78 -7.92
N ASN A 239 -17.92 -34.86 -7.33
CA ASN A 239 -17.33 -36.20 -7.47
C ASN A 239 -17.55 -36.80 -8.87
N TYR A 240 -18.63 -36.43 -9.56
CA TYR A 240 -18.96 -36.94 -10.89
C TYR A 240 -18.18 -36.25 -12.01
N LEU A 241 -17.96 -34.93 -11.91
CA LEU A 241 -17.31 -34.12 -12.94
C LEU A 241 -15.95 -34.69 -13.42
N PRO A 242 -15.02 -35.12 -12.54
CA PRO A 242 -13.76 -35.74 -12.96
C PRO A 242 -13.95 -37.06 -13.73
N ASN A 243 -14.99 -37.83 -13.41
CA ASN A 243 -15.25 -39.10 -14.08
C ASN A 243 -15.85 -38.88 -15.47
N ILE A 244 -16.72 -37.87 -15.65
CA ILE A 244 -17.24 -37.50 -16.97
C ILE A 244 -16.13 -36.88 -17.83
N ALA A 245 -15.29 -36.00 -17.26
CA ALA A 245 -14.14 -35.43 -17.95
C ALA A 245 -13.12 -36.50 -18.39
N ARG A 246 -13.02 -37.63 -17.68
CA ARG A 246 -12.20 -38.78 -18.12
C ARG A 246 -12.79 -39.49 -19.34
N LEU A 247 -14.12 -39.58 -19.46
CA LEU A 247 -14.77 -40.14 -20.66
C LEU A 247 -14.49 -39.29 -21.92
N GLN A 248 -14.29 -37.98 -21.75
CA GLN A 248 -13.86 -37.06 -22.80
C GLN A 248 -12.42 -37.34 -23.31
N ILE A 249 -11.52 -37.76 -22.42
CA ILE A 249 -10.07 -37.91 -22.68
C ILE A 249 -9.70 -39.31 -23.21
N GLN A 250 -10.52 -40.33 -22.95
CA GLN A 250 -10.15 -41.74 -23.21
C GLN A 250 -10.27 -42.21 -24.66
N THR A 251 -10.72 -41.39 -25.61
CA THR A 251 -10.64 -41.75 -27.03
C THR A 251 -9.26 -41.36 -27.61
N PRO A 252 -8.56 -42.27 -28.31
CA PRO A 252 -7.29 -41.94 -28.99
C PRO A 252 -7.39 -40.72 -29.91
N LEU A 253 -8.58 -40.46 -30.46
CA LEU A 253 -8.92 -39.31 -31.29
C LEU A 253 -8.91 -37.99 -30.49
N ALA A 254 -9.57 -37.92 -29.33
CA ALA A 254 -9.60 -36.70 -28.50
C ALA A 254 -8.22 -36.36 -27.94
N LYS A 255 -7.42 -37.37 -27.58
CA LYS A 255 -6.02 -37.17 -27.14
C LYS A 255 -5.19 -36.54 -28.26
N ASN A 256 -5.29 -37.04 -29.49
CA ASN A 256 -4.55 -36.51 -30.63
C ASN A 256 -5.04 -35.09 -31.02
N LEU A 257 -6.35 -34.83 -30.99
CA LEU A 257 -6.91 -33.50 -31.24
C LEU A 257 -6.48 -32.46 -30.20
N ASN A 258 -6.41 -32.84 -28.92
CA ASN A 258 -5.93 -31.94 -27.85
C ASN A 258 -4.44 -31.63 -27.99
N VAL A 259 -3.61 -32.63 -28.34
CA VAL A 259 -2.19 -32.42 -28.65
C VAL A 259 -2.03 -31.46 -29.83
N LEU A 260 -2.76 -31.69 -30.93
CA LEU A 260 -2.69 -30.85 -32.12
C LEU A 260 -3.20 -29.42 -31.87
N SER A 261 -4.29 -29.25 -31.11
CA SER A 261 -4.87 -27.93 -30.83
C SER A 261 -4.04 -27.12 -29.84
N SER A 262 -3.52 -27.76 -28.79
CA SER A 262 -2.61 -27.08 -27.85
C SER A 262 -1.30 -26.69 -28.51
N ALA A 263 -0.77 -27.52 -29.42
CA ALA A 263 0.39 -27.18 -30.22
C ALA A 263 0.09 -26.01 -31.19
N GLU A 264 -1.04 -26.02 -31.90
CA GLU A 264 -1.44 -24.94 -32.81
C GLU A 264 -1.51 -23.58 -32.11
N ILE A 265 -2.15 -23.50 -30.93
CA ILE A 265 -2.22 -22.29 -30.10
C ILE A 265 -0.80 -21.84 -29.70
N SER A 266 0.01 -22.77 -29.19
CA SER A 266 1.38 -22.46 -28.75
C SER A 266 2.22 -21.91 -29.91
N LEU A 267 2.07 -22.50 -31.09
CA LEU A 267 2.81 -22.11 -32.30
C LEU A 267 2.31 -20.80 -32.90
N THR A 268 1.02 -20.49 -32.82
CA THR A 268 0.51 -19.18 -33.26
C THR A 268 1.00 -18.04 -32.35
N THR A 269 1.22 -18.32 -31.07
CA THR A 269 1.78 -17.35 -30.12
C THR A 269 3.31 -17.25 -30.15
N PHE A 270 4.00 -18.25 -30.70
CA PHE A 270 5.45 -18.23 -30.82
C PHE A 270 5.88 -17.18 -31.84
N SER A 271 6.80 -16.29 -31.45
CA SER A 271 7.44 -15.34 -32.35
C SER A 271 8.90 -15.18 -31.98
N THR A 272 9.77 -15.19 -32.98
CA THR A 272 11.20 -14.96 -32.75
C THR A 272 11.52 -13.50 -32.44
N ASN A 273 12.43 -13.26 -31.49
CA ASN A 273 12.91 -11.91 -31.20
C ASN A 273 13.90 -11.41 -32.26
N LYS A 274 13.39 -10.69 -33.26
CA LYS A 274 14.16 -10.13 -34.39
C LYS A 274 15.23 -9.12 -33.94
N ASN A 275 15.07 -8.49 -32.78
CA ASN A 275 15.99 -7.47 -32.29
C ASN A 275 17.31 -8.05 -31.80
N ILE A 276 17.40 -9.36 -31.51
CA ILE A 276 18.65 -10.00 -31.06
C ILE A 276 19.75 -9.85 -32.10
N ALA A 277 19.42 -9.99 -33.39
CA ALA A 277 20.40 -9.85 -34.46
C ALA A 277 20.93 -8.41 -34.58
N GLU A 278 20.03 -7.42 -34.51
CA GLU A 278 20.38 -6.00 -34.57
C GLU A 278 21.20 -5.56 -33.35
N GLN A 279 20.79 -5.98 -32.15
CA GLN A 279 21.50 -5.71 -30.91
C GLN A 279 22.89 -6.34 -30.90
N LEU A 280 23.05 -7.55 -31.42
CA LEU A 280 24.36 -8.19 -31.53
C LEU A 280 25.28 -7.43 -32.49
N VAL A 281 24.77 -6.96 -33.63
CA VAL A 281 25.55 -6.17 -34.60
C VAL A 281 25.98 -4.84 -33.96
N SER A 282 25.06 -4.16 -33.26
CA SER A 282 25.36 -2.91 -32.57
C SER A 282 26.41 -3.09 -31.48
N LEU A 283 26.20 -4.07 -30.58
CA LEU A 283 27.13 -4.37 -29.50
C LEU A 283 28.52 -4.75 -30.03
N LYS A 284 28.59 -5.55 -31.11
CA LYS A 284 29.85 -5.90 -31.76
C LYS A 284 30.58 -4.67 -32.28
N LYS A 285 29.87 -3.78 -32.97
CA LYS A 285 30.46 -2.55 -33.53
C LYS A 285 30.99 -1.64 -32.42
N ASP A 286 30.22 -1.47 -31.35
CA ASP A 286 30.61 -0.60 -30.24
C ASP A 286 31.75 -1.21 -29.41
N ALA A 287 31.74 -2.54 -29.21
CA ALA A 287 32.84 -3.27 -28.59
C ALA A 287 34.11 -3.18 -29.43
N GLN A 288 34.03 -3.33 -30.75
CA GLN A 288 35.18 -3.19 -31.65
C GLN A 288 35.74 -1.77 -31.63
N LYS A 289 34.87 -0.75 -31.61
CA LYS A 289 35.28 0.65 -31.48
C LYS A 289 36.01 0.88 -30.15
N PHE A 290 35.43 0.43 -29.05
CA PHE A 290 36.03 0.51 -27.70
C PHE A 290 37.38 -0.20 -27.63
N VAL A 291 37.50 -1.39 -28.24
CA VAL A 291 38.76 -2.14 -28.31
C VAL A 291 39.78 -1.46 -29.24
N SER A 292 39.36 -0.81 -30.32
CA SER A 292 40.29 -0.09 -31.22
C SER A 292 40.89 1.17 -30.61
N GLU A 293 40.23 1.73 -29.59
CA GLU A 293 40.73 2.85 -28.77
C GLU A 293 41.80 2.38 -27.74
N GLN A 294 42.15 1.08 -27.77
CA GLN A 294 43.02 0.21 -26.93
C GLN A 294 44.16 0.79 -26.08
N LYS A 295 44.67 2.00 -26.32
CA LYS A 295 45.64 2.64 -25.41
C LYS A 295 45.02 2.87 -24.02
N SER A 296 43.71 3.08 -23.94
CA SER A 296 42.96 3.46 -22.74
C SER A 296 42.56 2.32 -21.78
N VAL A 297 42.41 1.07 -22.25
CA VAL A 297 41.82 -0.01 -21.42
C VAL A 297 42.83 -0.62 -20.44
N ARG A 298 44.12 -0.71 -20.83
CA ARG A 298 45.19 -1.14 -19.92
C ARG A 298 45.41 -0.13 -18.78
N ASP A 299 45.06 1.12 -19.01
CA ASP A 299 45.26 2.23 -18.07
C ASP A 299 44.11 2.36 -17.05
N ILE A 300 43.00 1.62 -17.19
CA ILE A 300 41.95 1.57 -16.15
C ILE A 300 42.52 1.04 -14.82
N GLY A 301 43.48 0.10 -14.89
CA GLY A 301 44.20 -0.38 -13.71
C GLY A 301 45.10 0.68 -13.06
N ALA A 302 45.41 1.77 -13.78
CA ALA A 302 46.17 2.90 -13.26
C ALA A 302 45.29 3.93 -12.52
N ILE A 303 43.95 3.81 -12.53
CA ILE A 303 43.06 4.72 -11.78
C ILE A 303 43.44 4.77 -10.30
N ASP A 304 43.69 3.62 -9.68
CA ASP A 304 44.07 3.55 -8.27
C ASP A 304 45.44 4.22 -8.02
N LEU A 305 46.35 4.10 -8.98
CA LEU A 305 47.65 4.77 -8.94
C LEU A 305 47.50 6.29 -9.04
N TYR A 306 46.66 6.78 -9.96
CA TYR A 306 46.39 8.21 -10.13
C TYR A 306 45.66 8.81 -8.93
N ASN A 307 44.67 8.12 -8.36
CA ASN A 307 43.98 8.54 -7.14
C ASN A 307 44.96 8.64 -5.97
N LYS A 308 45.82 7.63 -5.79
CA LYS A 308 46.83 7.66 -4.73
C LYS A 308 47.88 8.75 -4.94
N ALA A 309 48.28 8.99 -6.19
CA ALA A 309 49.16 10.10 -6.54
C ALA A 309 48.51 11.46 -6.23
N GLN A 310 47.21 11.61 -6.51
CA GLN A 310 46.46 12.84 -6.21
C GLN A 310 46.37 13.11 -4.70
N GLU A 311 46.11 12.09 -3.89
CA GLU A 311 46.11 12.20 -2.42
C GLU A 311 47.46 12.70 -1.90
N ILE A 312 48.55 12.02 -2.30
CA ILE A 312 49.91 12.34 -1.81
C ILE A 312 50.35 13.74 -2.26
N ILE A 313 50.07 14.14 -3.49
CA ILE A 313 50.46 15.45 -4.04
C ILE A 313 49.53 16.57 -3.52
N GLY A 314 48.30 16.23 -3.12
CA GLY A 314 47.35 17.13 -2.49
C GLY A 314 47.87 17.71 -1.18
N ASP A 315 48.49 16.87 -0.35
CA ASP A 315 48.94 17.20 1.01
C ASP A 315 50.29 17.95 1.08
N ILE A 316 51.00 18.09 -0.05
CA ILE A 316 52.31 18.78 -0.09
C ILE A 316 52.12 20.27 -0.31
N GLU A 317 52.63 21.12 0.59
CA GLU A 317 52.48 22.59 0.51
C GLU A 317 53.45 23.27 -0.50
N GLU A 318 54.54 22.60 -0.87
CA GLU A 318 55.59 23.16 -1.75
C GLU A 318 55.16 23.31 -3.22
N GLU A 319 55.57 24.40 -3.88
CA GLU A 319 55.23 24.66 -5.30
C GLU A 319 55.96 23.75 -6.30
N GLN A 320 57.14 23.24 -5.92
CA GLN A 320 57.92 22.27 -6.69
C GLN A 320 58.02 20.97 -5.92
N THR A 321 57.40 19.92 -6.44
CA THR A 321 57.39 18.61 -5.80
C THR A 321 58.33 17.66 -6.55
N GLN A 322 59.23 17.00 -5.83
CA GLN A 322 60.07 15.95 -6.40
C GLN A 322 59.31 14.62 -6.38
N CYS A 323 59.19 13.96 -7.55
CA CYS A 323 58.51 12.67 -7.63
C CYS A 323 59.30 11.63 -6.82
N PRO A 324 58.67 10.92 -5.87
CA PRO A 324 59.37 9.95 -5.01
C PRO A 324 59.79 8.68 -5.76
N VAL A 325 59.21 8.41 -6.94
CA VAL A 325 59.50 7.20 -7.72
C VAL A 325 60.62 7.44 -8.75
N CYS A 326 60.57 8.54 -9.50
CA CYS A 326 61.54 8.83 -10.56
C CYS A 326 62.49 10.00 -10.25
N GLY A 327 62.36 10.65 -9.09
CA GLY A 327 63.23 11.74 -8.64
C GLY A 327 63.12 13.04 -9.45
N THR A 328 62.25 13.11 -10.46
CA THR A 328 62.08 14.29 -11.33
C THR A 328 61.29 15.38 -10.60
N ARG A 329 61.69 16.65 -10.73
CA ARG A 329 60.94 17.79 -10.17
C ARG A 329 59.82 18.22 -11.10
N TRP A 330 58.63 18.41 -10.54
CA TRP A 330 57.45 18.85 -11.27
C TRP A 330 56.85 20.11 -10.64
N GLU A 331 56.27 20.96 -11.49
CA GLU A 331 55.41 22.04 -11.01
C GLU A 331 54.09 21.43 -10.50
N ARG A 332 53.80 21.61 -9.21
CA ARG A 332 52.66 20.97 -8.54
C ARG A 332 51.33 21.21 -9.28
N LYS A 333 51.07 22.45 -9.70
CA LYS A 333 49.83 22.83 -10.39
C LYS A 333 49.65 22.08 -11.72
N LYS A 334 50.69 22.02 -12.56
CA LYS A 334 50.66 21.31 -13.85
C LYS A 334 50.49 19.80 -13.68
N LEU A 335 51.13 19.22 -12.66
CA LEU A 335 51.02 17.79 -12.37
C LEU A 335 49.62 17.42 -11.87
N ILE A 336 49.03 18.21 -10.98
CA ILE A 336 47.65 18.02 -10.52
C ILE A 336 46.67 18.16 -11.70
N GLU A 337 46.85 19.15 -12.58
CA GLU A 337 46.03 19.31 -13.78
C GLU A 337 46.14 18.11 -14.73
N HIS A 338 47.35 17.59 -14.95
CA HIS A 338 47.57 16.40 -15.75
C HIS A 338 46.89 15.18 -15.13
N ILE A 339 47.07 14.92 -13.83
CA ILE A 339 46.43 13.80 -13.12
C ILE A 339 44.91 13.91 -13.20
N LYS A 340 44.33 15.10 -13.00
CA LYS A 340 42.88 15.31 -13.14
C LYS A 340 42.39 15.03 -14.56
N LYS A 341 43.16 15.44 -15.58
CA LYS A 341 42.81 15.20 -16.98
C LYS A 341 42.83 13.72 -17.33
N GLU A 342 43.86 12.99 -16.88
CA GLU A 342 43.97 11.55 -17.08
C GLU A 342 42.89 10.79 -16.30
N LEU A 343 42.63 11.14 -15.03
CA LEU A 343 41.53 10.55 -14.25
C LEU A 343 40.18 10.73 -14.93
N ASN A 344 39.85 11.93 -15.42
CA ASN A 344 38.61 12.19 -16.15
C ASN A 344 38.50 11.32 -17.41
N LEU A 345 39.60 11.14 -18.15
CA LEU A 345 39.62 10.29 -19.33
C LEU A 345 39.36 8.82 -18.93
N LEU A 346 40.08 8.32 -17.92
CA LEU A 346 39.95 6.95 -17.41
C LEU A 346 38.57 6.66 -16.82
N ASP A 347 37.94 7.62 -16.15
CA ASP A 347 36.58 7.51 -15.66
C ASP A 347 35.56 7.43 -16.80
N GLN A 348 35.74 8.20 -17.88
CA GLN A 348 34.90 8.08 -19.09
C GLN A 348 35.05 6.71 -19.76
N ILE A 349 36.29 6.19 -19.84
CA ILE A 349 36.57 4.85 -20.39
C ILE A 349 35.94 3.77 -19.52
N LYS A 350 36.05 3.90 -18.18
CA LYS A 350 35.45 2.97 -17.22
C LYS A 350 33.92 2.98 -17.32
N LEU A 351 33.31 4.16 -17.40
CA LEU A 351 31.88 4.32 -17.60
C LEU A 351 31.43 3.64 -18.89
N ARG A 352 32.11 3.91 -20.00
CA ARG A 352 31.79 3.29 -21.30
C ARG A 352 31.94 1.77 -21.28
N ARG A 353 32.94 1.24 -20.57
CA ARG A 353 33.10 -0.21 -20.36
C ARG A 353 31.92 -0.80 -19.60
N THR A 354 31.47 -0.13 -18.54
CA THR A 354 30.32 -0.57 -17.74
C THR A 354 29.04 -0.55 -18.58
N GLU A 355 28.79 0.50 -19.37
CA GLU A 355 27.65 0.57 -20.28
C GLU A 355 27.62 -0.62 -21.26
N LEU A 356 28.76 -0.95 -21.86
CA LEU A 356 28.86 -2.09 -22.80
C LEU A 356 28.66 -3.44 -22.09
N LEU A 357 29.11 -3.59 -20.85
CA LEU A 357 28.84 -4.78 -20.04
C LEU A 357 27.35 -4.92 -19.71
N GLU A 358 26.68 -3.81 -19.38
CA GLU A 358 25.23 -3.80 -19.13
C GLU A 358 24.42 -4.14 -20.39
N GLU A 359 24.82 -3.60 -21.55
CA GLU A 359 24.21 -3.96 -22.85
C GLU A 359 24.41 -5.44 -23.18
N ALA A 360 25.61 -5.99 -22.92
CA ALA A 360 25.89 -7.40 -23.13
C ALA A 360 25.06 -8.31 -22.22
N GLU A 361 24.88 -7.96 -20.94
CA GLU A 361 24.02 -8.71 -20.02
C GLU A 361 22.53 -8.62 -20.40
N LYS A 362 22.07 -7.45 -20.87
CA LYS A 362 20.71 -7.31 -21.44
C LYS A 362 20.52 -8.23 -22.64
N LEU A 363 21.46 -8.24 -23.58
CA LEU A 363 21.39 -9.13 -24.75
C LEU A 363 21.45 -10.61 -24.36
N LYS A 364 22.30 -10.98 -23.41
CA LYS A 364 22.39 -12.34 -22.87
C LYS A 364 21.08 -12.80 -22.23
N SER A 365 20.42 -11.91 -21.48
CA SER A 365 19.09 -12.19 -20.93
C SER A 365 18.05 -12.42 -22.02
N ALA A 366 18.08 -11.61 -23.11
CA ALA A 366 17.20 -11.77 -24.25
C ALA A 366 17.46 -13.11 -24.98
N VAL A 367 18.72 -13.48 -25.20
CA VAL A 367 19.12 -14.77 -25.80
C VAL A 367 18.67 -15.96 -24.95
N ARG A 368 18.80 -15.87 -23.62
CA ARG A 368 18.32 -16.90 -22.68
C ARG A 368 16.82 -17.10 -22.74
N ASN A 369 16.06 -16.00 -22.75
CA ASN A 369 14.61 -16.03 -22.84
C ASN A 369 14.16 -16.64 -24.17
N GLU A 370 14.74 -16.18 -25.28
CA GLU A 370 14.49 -16.73 -26.61
C GLU A 370 14.77 -18.24 -26.66
N ARG A 371 15.92 -18.67 -26.11
CA ARG A 371 16.24 -20.10 -26.02
C ARG A 371 15.21 -20.89 -25.23
N GLY A 372 14.73 -20.35 -24.10
CA GLY A 372 13.67 -20.97 -23.31
C GLY A 372 12.40 -21.21 -24.13
N VAL A 373 11.98 -20.19 -24.88
CA VAL A 373 10.82 -20.26 -25.79
C VAL A 373 11.06 -21.28 -26.91
N VAL A 374 12.26 -21.31 -27.50
CA VAL A 374 12.65 -22.29 -28.54
C VAL A 374 12.63 -23.72 -28.00
N ILE A 375 13.12 -23.97 -26.79
CA ILE A 375 13.10 -25.30 -26.15
C ILE A 375 11.66 -25.77 -25.91
N GLN A 376 10.79 -24.89 -25.42
CA GLN A 376 9.37 -25.20 -25.24
C GLN A 376 8.70 -25.52 -26.58
N THR A 377 9.03 -24.77 -27.62
CA THR A 377 8.51 -24.98 -28.98
C THR A 377 8.96 -26.33 -29.55
N ILE A 378 10.23 -26.70 -29.36
CA ILE A 378 10.75 -28.02 -29.75
C ILE A 378 10.01 -29.14 -29.00
N SER A 379 9.74 -28.97 -27.70
CA SER A 379 8.92 -29.94 -26.94
C SER A 379 7.53 -30.11 -27.57
N LYS A 380 6.91 -29.02 -28.01
CA LYS A 380 5.61 -29.09 -28.73
C LYS A 380 5.73 -29.76 -30.08
N TYR A 381 6.80 -29.53 -30.84
CA TYR A 381 7.05 -30.28 -32.07
C TYR A 381 7.25 -31.77 -31.82
N GLN A 382 7.89 -32.18 -30.73
CA GLN A 382 8.01 -33.60 -30.35
C GLN A 382 6.65 -34.23 -30.03
N GLU A 383 5.79 -33.52 -29.30
CA GLU A 383 4.41 -33.95 -29.03
C GLU A 383 3.61 -34.11 -30.33
N VAL A 384 3.71 -33.15 -31.26
CA VAL A 384 3.04 -33.22 -32.57
C VAL A 384 3.62 -34.34 -33.43
N LYS A 385 4.93 -34.57 -33.39
CA LYS A 385 5.58 -35.67 -34.14
C LYS A 385 5.08 -37.05 -33.73
N ALA A 386 4.64 -37.23 -32.49
CA ALA A 386 3.99 -38.46 -32.05
C ALA A 386 2.63 -38.71 -32.75
N VAL A 387 1.98 -37.65 -33.24
CA VAL A 387 0.71 -37.70 -33.99
C VAL A 387 0.95 -37.64 -35.50
N ILE A 388 1.95 -36.89 -35.95
CA ILE A 388 2.34 -36.70 -37.35
C ILE A 388 3.80 -37.16 -37.53
N PRO A 389 4.05 -38.46 -37.78
CA PRO A 389 5.41 -39.00 -37.85
C PRO A 389 6.29 -38.39 -38.94
N SER A 390 5.68 -37.84 -40.00
CA SER A 390 6.37 -37.17 -41.12
C SER A 390 6.88 -35.76 -40.78
N LEU A 391 6.60 -35.24 -39.58
CA LEU A 391 7.00 -33.90 -39.18
C LEU A 391 8.52 -33.81 -38.94
N ASN A 392 9.14 -32.82 -39.58
CA ASN A 392 10.55 -32.44 -39.42
C ASN A 392 10.66 -30.98 -38.93
N TYR A 393 11.64 -30.70 -38.08
CA TYR A 393 11.87 -29.38 -37.46
C TYR A 393 13.38 -29.10 -37.28
N GLU A 394 14.17 -29.39 -38.31
CA GLU A 394 15.62 -29.20 -38.28
C GLU A 394 16.05 -27.73 -38.15
N ILE A 395 15.24 -26.78 -38.61
CA ILE A 395 15.61 -25.36 -38.62
C ILE A 395 15.57 -24.79 -37.20
N ILE A 396 14.54 -25.09 -36.41
CA ILE A 396 14.47 -24.65 -35.01
C ILE A 396 15.56 -25.29 -34.13
N GLU A 397 15.99 -26.53 -34.41
CA GLU A 397 17.10 -27.18 -33.70
C GLU A 397 18.44 -26.53 -34.06
N LYS A 398 18.66 -26.18 -35.33
CA LYS A 398 19.82 -25.37 -35.74
C LYS A 398 19.82 -24.01 -35.05
N TYR A 399 18.65 -23.38 -34.95
CA TYR A 399 18.50 -22.09 -34.26
C TYR A 399 18.83 -22.19 -32.76
N LYS A 400 18.37 -23.25 -32.08
CA LYS A 400 18.74 -23.54 -30.69
C LYS A 400 20.25 -23.67 -30.51
N THR A 401 20.94 -24.34 -31.43
CA THR A 401 22.42 -24.46 -31.39
C THR A 401 23.08 -23.08 -31.50
N ILE A 402 22.61 -22.23 -32.42
CA ILE A 402 23.10 -20.84 -32.57
C ILE A 402 22.88 -20.04 -31.26
N LEU A 403 21.71 -20.17 -30.62
CA LEU A 403 21.43 -19.48 -29.36
C LEU A 403 22.35 -19.95 -28.21
N ASN A 404 22.69 -21.25 -28.17
CA ASN A 404 23.65 -21.78 -27.20
C ASN A 404 25.06 -21.23 -27.42
N GLU A 405 25.51 -21.16 -28.67
CA GLU A 405 26.79 -20.57 -29.03
C GLU A 405 26.85 -19.08 -28.68
N LEU A 406 25.76 -18.34 -28.93
CA LEU A 406 25.65 -16.92 -28.57
C LEU A 406 25.66 -16.70 -27.05
N GLU A 407 24.93 -17.49 -26.29
CA GLU A 407 24.95 -17.38 -24.82
C GLU A 407 26.34 -17.66 -24.27
N PHE A 408 27.02 -18.70 -24.79
CA PHE A 408 28.39 -19.02 -24.38
C PHE A 408 29.37 -17.90 -24.73
N ALA A 409 29.24 -17.30 -25.93
CA ALA A 409 30.07 -16.17 -26.35
C ALA A 409 29.84 -14.92 -25.50
N LEU A 410 28.60 -14.65 -25.06
CA LEU A 410 28.25 -13.53 -24.19
C LEU A 410 28.61 -13.76 -22.71
N ALA A 411 28.91 -15.00 -22.30
CA ALA A 411 29.32 -15.32 -20.93
C ALA A 411 30.83 -15.13 -20.68
N ASN A 412 31.64 -15.15 -21.73
CA ASN A 412 33.09 -14.92 -21.65
C ASN A 412 33.40 -13.42 -21.83
N ASP A 413 34.64 -13.00 -21.52
CA ASP A 413 35.07 -11.60 -21.69
C ASP A 413 35.05 -11.21 -23.18
N PHE A 414 33.93 -10.64 -23.61
CA PHE A 414 33.68 -10.35 -25.02
C PHE A 414 34.58 -9.26 -25.59
N PHE A 415 35.33 -8.53 -24.74
CA PHE A 415 36.33 -7.56 -25.19
C PHE A 415 37.60 -8.26 -25.75
N VAL A 416 37.91 -9.48 -25.29
CA VAL A 416 39.07 -10.26 -25.77
C VAL A 416 38.75 -10.98 -27.09
N GLU A 417 37.51 -11.43 -27.26
CA GLU A 417 37.09 -12.27 -28.39
C GLU A 417 35.99 -11.64 -29.27
N SER A 418 35.87 -10.31 -29.29
CA SER A 418 34.81 -9.56 -30.01
C SER A 418 34.64 -9.94 -31.51
N GLY A 419 35.65 -10.54 -32.12
CA GLY A 419 35.58 -11.12 -33.48
C GLY A 419 34.63 -12.33 -33.62
N LYS A 420 34.43 -13.11 -32.55
CA LYS A 420 33.65 -14.37 -32.56
C LYS A 420 32.14 -14.21 -32.36
N LEU A 421 31.68 -13.02 -31.96
CA LEU A 421 30.25 -12.72 -31.89
C LEU A 421 29.70 -12.55 -33.31
N SER A 422 29.18 -13.62 -33.90
CA SER A 422 28.45 -13.56 -35.17
C SER A 422 27.34 -14.58 -35.20
N VAL A 423 26.17 -14.17 -35.67
CA VAL A 423 25.14 -15.12 -36.11
C VAL A 423 25.59 -15.66 -37.46
N SER A 424 25.89 -16.95 -37.51
CA SER A 424 26.35 -17.64 -38.72
C SER A 424 25.38 -17.51 -39.91
N GLU A 425 24.10 -17.24 -39.65
CA GLU A 425 23.08 -17.03 -40.68
C GLU A 425 21.98 -16.05 -40.23
N PRO A 426 22.06 -14.74 -40.57
CA PRO A 426 21.07 -13.73 -40.15
C PRO A 426 19.64 -14.01 -40.62
N LYS A 427 19.48 -14.82 -41.66
CA LYS A 427 18.17 -15.23 -42.21
C LYS A 427 17.52 -16.38 -41.44
N ILE A 428 18.19 -16.95 -40.43
CA ILE A 428 17.66 -18.09 -39.66
C ILE A 428 16.33 -17.76 -38.99
N PHE A 429 16.14 -16.52 -38.53
CA PHE A 429 14.88 -16.06 -37.91
C PHE A 429 13.69 -16.22 -38.86
N ASN A 430 13.84 -15.79 -40.12
CA ASN A 430 12.79 -15.93 -41.12
C ASN A 430 12.53 -17.40 -41.46
N LYS A 431 13.59 -18.22 -41.53
CA LYS A 431 13.47 -19.66 -41.77
C LYS A 431 12.73 -20.40 -40.63
N VAL A 432 12.93 -19.99 -39.38
CA VAL A 432 12.21 -20.55 -38.22
C VAL A 432 10.72 -20.20 -38.27
N GLU A 433 10.39 -18.96 -38.65
CA GLU A 433 8.99 -18.53 -38.85
C GLU A 433 8.32 -19.27 -40.02
N GLU A 434 9.06 -19.52 -41.12
CA GLU A 434 8.60 -20.33 -42.25
C GLU A 434 8.35 -21.78 -41.85
N GLU A 435 9.27 -22.42 -41.12
CA GLU A 435 9.11 -23.79 -40.58
C GLU A 435 7.89 -23.89 -39.65
N ARG A 436 7.71 -22.90 -38.76
CA ARG A 436 6.53 -22.81 -37.89
C ARG A 436 5.24 -22.77 -38.70
N ASN A 437 5.16 -21.91 -39.71
CA ASN A 437 3.96 -21.78 -40.53
C ASN A 437 3.67 -23.06 -41.32
N GLN A 438 4.71 -23.75 -41.81
CA GLN A 438 4.55 -25.05 -42.46
C GLN A 438 4.00 -26.11 -41.49
N ILE A 439 4.49 -26.14 -40.25
CA ILE A 439 4.01 -27.06 -39.22
C ILE A 439 2.57 -26.75 -38.82
N ILE A 440 2.20 -25.48 -38.66
CA ILE A 440 0.80 -25.06 -38.42
C ILE A 440 -0.11 -25.55 -39.55
N SER A 441 0.31 -25.40 -40.81
CA SER A 441 -0.45 -25.90 -41.96
C SER A 441 -0.61 -27.43 -41.94
N LEU A 442 0.43 -28.18 -41.55
CA LEU A 442 0.36 -29.64 -41.41
C LEU A 442 -0.58 -30.06 -40.29
N ILE A 443 -0.56 -29.35 -39.15
CA ILE A 443 -1.50 -29.55 -38.04
C ILE A 443 -2.93 -29.32 -38.51
N GLY A 444 -3.19 -28.25 -39.27
CA GLY A 444 -4.52 -27.96 -39.82
C GLY A 444 -5.04 -29.08 -40.73
N VAL A 445 -4.19 -29.59 -41.64
CA VAL A 445 -4.54 -30.72 -42.51
C VAL A 445 -4.84 -31.98 -41.72
N GLU A 446 -4.06 -32.27 -40.67
CA GLU A 446 -4.27 -33.48 -39.86
C GLU A 446 -5.51 -33.35 -38.95
N LYS A 447 -5.80 -32.16 -38.41
CA LYS A 447 -7.03 -31.90 -37.64
C LYS A 447 -8.29 -32.12 -38.47
N VAL A 448 -8.27 -31.76 -39.76
CA VAL A 448 -9.39 -31.99 -40.70
C VAL A 448 -9.61 -33.49 -40.96
N LYS A 449 -8.56 -34.32 -40.93
CA LYS A 449 -8.69 -35.78 -41.06
C LYS A 449 -9.23 -36.46 -39.79
N LEU A 450 -9.15 -35.79 -38.64
CA LEU A 450 -9.54 -36.31 -37.32
C LEU A 450 -10.95 -35.85 -36.89
N GLU A 451 -11.87 -35.65 -37.84
CA GLU A 451 -13.18 -35.04 -37.61
C GLU A 451 -13.96 -35.77 -36.47
N PRO A 452 -14.30 -35.07 -35.36
CA PRO A 452 -14.98 -35.69 -34.23
C PRO A 452 -16.42 -36.07 -34.62
N SER A 453 -16.90 -37.21 -34.12
CA SER A 453 -18.30 -37.61 -34.35
C SER A 453 -19.27 -36.58 -33.74
N LYS A 454 -20.45 -36.46 -34.32
CA LYS A 454 -21.53 -35.57 -33.81
C LYS A 454 -21.86 -35.84 -32.33
N GLU A 455 -21.67 -37.07 -31.87
CA GLU A 455 -21.88 -37.52 -30.49
C GLU A 455 -20.78 -36.99 -29.54
N MET A 456 -19.53 -36.91 -30.00
CA MET A 456 -18.42 -36.35 -29.20
C MET A 456 -18.57 -34.83 -29.02
N LEU A 457 -18.99 -34.11 -30.06
CA LEU A 457 -19.26 -32.66 -29.96
C LEU A 457 -20.43 -32.36 -29.01
N GLN A 458 -21.44 -33.24 -28.96
CA GLN A 458 -22.55 -33.15 -28.02
C GLN A 458 -22.11 -33.44 -26.58
N LEU A 459 -21.26 -34.45 -26.38
CA LEU A 459 -20.68 -34.78 -25.07
C LEU A 459 -19.85 -33.60 -24.54
N ASP A 460 -18.95 -33.03 -25.36
CA ASP A 460 -18.11 -31.89 -24.99
C ASP A 460 -18.94 -30.66 -24.58
N ALA A 461 -19.96 -30.33 -25.36
CA ALA A 461 -20.85 -29.21 -25.07
C ALA A 461 -21.62 -29.43 -23.75
N MET A 462 -22.05 -30.66 -23.46
CA MET A 462 -22.78 -31.00 -22.23
C MET A 462 -21.88 -31.03 -20.99
N VAL A 463 -20.64 -31.54 -21.11
CA VAL A 463 -19.63 -31.49 -20.03
C VAL A 463 -19.30 -30.04 -19.69
N GLU A 464 -19.10 -29.19 -20.69
CA GLU A 464 -18.79 -27.79 -20.47
C GLU A 464 -19.96 -27.04 -19.81
N LYS A 465 -21.21 -27.36 -20.17
CA LYS A 465 -22.40 -26.83 -19.49
C LYS A 465 -22.45 -27.27 -18.03
N LEU A 466 -22.22 -28.56 -17.73
CA LEU A 466 -22.20 -29.08 -16.36
C LEU A 466 -21.10 -28.41 -15.51
N ARG A 467 -19.92 -28.19 -16.09
CA ARG A 467 -18.82 -27.49 -15.42
C ARG A 467 -19.20 -26.05 -15.08
N LYS A 468 -19.75 -25.30 -16.04
CA LYS A 468 -20.21 -23.93 -15.83
C LYS A 468 -21.31 -23.84 -14.78
N VAL A 469 -22.29 -24.74 -14.79
CA VAL A 469 -23.34 -24.77 -13.76
C VAL A 469 -22.73 -25.05 -12.37
N SER A 470 -21.80 -26.00 -12.27
CA SER A 470 -21.12 -26.31 -11.01
C SER A 470 -20.30 -25.13 -10.48
N GLU A 471 -19.60 -24.40 -11.34
CA GLU A 471 -18.83 -23.20 -10.98
C GLU A 471 -19.75 -22.08 -10.47
N LEU A 472 -20.84 -21.80 -11.18
CA LEU A 472 -21.82 -20.79 -10.78
C LEU A 472 -22.52 -21.16 -9.47
N TRP A 473 -22.89 -22.42 -9.30
CA TRP A 473 -23.50 -22.90 -8.06
C TRP A 473 -22.53 -22.78 -6.86
N ASN A 474 -21.25 -23.10 -7.08
CA ASN A 474 -20.19 -22.87 -6.11
C ASN A 474 -20.06 -21.39 -5.72
N LYS A 475 -20.15 -20.51 -6.73
CA LYS A 475 -20.08 -19.07 -6.53
C LYS A 475 -21.27 -18.56 -5.70
N LEU A 476 -22.50 -18.98 -6.03
CA LEU A 476 -23.72 -18.60 -5.30
C LEU A 476 -23.69 -19.00 -3.83
N ILE A 477 -23.19 -20.20 -3.51
CA ILE A 477 -23.08 -20.65 -2.11
C ILE A 477 -22.13 -19.75 -1.32
N ARG A 478 -20.94 -19.46 -1.87
CA ARG A 478 -19.97 -18.57 -1.22
C ARG A 478 -20.52 -17.16 -1.04
N GLU A 479 -21.16 -16.62 -2.07
CA GLU A 479 -21.78 -15.29 -2.02
C GLU A 479 -22.89 -15.22 -0.97
N LYS A 480 -23.66 -16.31 -0.80
CA LYS A 480 -24.67 -16.42 0.26
C LYS A 480 -24.03 -16.45 1.66
N GLU A 481 -23.01 -17.27 1.87
CA GLU A 481 -22.27 -17.33 3.15
C GLU A 481 -21.64 -15.99 3.52
N GLU A 482 -21.02 -15.31 2.54
CA GLU A 482 -20.45 -13.98 2.74
C GLU A 482 -21.53 -12.94 3.05
N TYR A 483 -22.65 -12.96 2.33
CA TYR A 483 -23.79 -12.06 2.60
C TYR A 483 -24.35 -12.25 4.02
N ASP A 484 -24.52 -13.50 4.46
CA ASP A 484 -25.01 -13.83 5.80
C ASP A 484 -24.00 -13.40 6.88
N PHE A 485 -22.70 -13.57 6.62
CA PHE A 485 -21.63 -13.07 7.48
C PHE A 485 -21.70 -11.54 7.65
N TRP A 486 -21.70 -10.79 6.55
CA TRP A 486 -21.74 -9.32 6.60
C TRP A 486 -23.02 -8.80 7.25
N THR A 487 -24.15 -9.46 7.02
CA THR A 487 -25.42 -9.12 7.68
C THR A 487 -25.33 -9.32 9.19
N THR A 488 -24.76 -10.45 9.62
CA THR A 488 -24.58 -10.77 11.04
C THR A 488 -23.62 -9.79 11.72
N GLU A 489 -22.49 -9.46 11.08
CA GLU A 489 -21.53 -8.50 11.62
C GLU A 489 -22.12 -7.09 11.71
N ALA A 490 -22.82 -6.62 10.67
CA ALA A 490 -23.49 -5.33 10.71
C ALA A 490 -24.49 -5.23 11.89
N MET A 491 -25.27 -6.29 12.14
CA MET A 491 -26.19 -6.36 13.27
C MET A 491 -25.47 -6.28 14.62
N LYS A 492 -24.36 -7.02 14.81
CA LYS A 492 -23.58 -6.95 16.07
C LYS A 492 -23.09 -5.53 16.37
N PHE A 493 -22.55 -4.84 15.36
CA PHE A 493 -22.06 -3.48 15.56
C PHE A 493 -23.19 -2.47 15.80
N ALA A 494 -24.37 -2.68 15.19
CA ALA A 494 -25.56 -1.90 15.47
C ALA A 494 -26.01 -2.09 16.93
N GLU A 495 -26.08 -3.33 17.42
CA GLU A 495 -26.43 -3.64 18.82
C GLU A 495 -25.45 -3.00 19.81
N ILE A 496 -24.14 -3.02 19.52
CA ILE A 496 -23.12 -2.32 20.33
C ILE A 496 -23.36 -0.81 20.32
N GLY A 497 -23.67 -0.24 19.15
CA GLY A 497 -23.97 1.18 19.01
C GLY A 497 -25.20 1.62 19.82
N ASP A 498 -26.24 0.80 19.82
CA ASP A 498 -27.46 1.02 20.61
C ASP A 498 -27.17 0.91 22.11
N ALA A 499 -26.49 -0.15 22.54
CA ALA A 499 -26.11 -0.35 23.94
C ALA A 499 -25.22 0.79 24.48
N LEU A 500 -24.26 1.26 23.68
CA LEU A 500 -23.43 2.41 24.03
C LEU A 500 -24.27 3.69 24.16
N SER A 501 -25.22 3.91 23.25
CA SER A 501 -26.10 5.07 23.30
C SER A 501 -26.96 5.09 24.55
N ASP A 502 -27.43 3.92 24.98
CA ASP A 502 -28.16 3.76 26.25
C ASP A 502 -27.26 3.99 27.47
N LEU A 503 -26.01 3.50 27.44
CA LEU A 503 -25.03 3.76 28.50
C LEU A 503 -24.70 5.25 28.62
N ILE A 504 -24.53 5.97 27.51
CA ILE A 504 -24.29 7.42 27.53
C ILE A 504 -25.49 8.14 28.12
N ARG A 505 -26.72 7.80 27.69
CA ARG A 505 -27.95 8.39 28.24
C ARG A 505 -28.10 8.12 29.75
N GLY A 506 -27.78 6.90 30.19
CA GLY A 506 -27.80 6.52 31.60
C GLY A 506 -26.70 7.20 32.42
N GLY A 507 -25.49 7.31 31.88
CA GLY A 507 -24.36 8.00 32.49
C GLY A 507 -24.62 9.48 32.67
N ILE A 508 -25.18 10.14 31.64
CA ILE A 508 -25.66 11.53 31.74
C ILE A 508 -26.63 11.66 32.92
N LYS A 509 -27.64 10.78 33.00
CA LYS A 509 -28.62 10.82 34.08
C LYS A 509 -27.97 10.71 35.48
N ASN A 510 -27.03 9.78 35.66
CA ASN A 510 -26.36 9.55 36.94
C ASN A 510 -25.37 10.66 37.35
N ILE A 511 -24.93 11.52 36.43
CA ILE A 511 -24.09 12.69 36.77
C ILE A 511 -24.95 13.84 37.33
N PHE A 512 -26.22 13.92 36.92
CA PHE A 512 -27.13 15.00 37.29
C PHE A 512 -28.11 14.65 38.42
N ASP A 513 -28.27 13.35 38.72
CA ASP A 513 -28.94 12.82 39.92
C ASP A 513 -27.93 12.65 41.07
#